data_AF-A0A0F8XLD6-F1
#
_entry.id   AF-A0A0F8XLD6-F1
#
_cell.length_a   1.000
_cell.length_b   1.000
_cell.length_c   1.000
_cell.angle_alpha   90.00
_cell.angle_beta   90.00
_cell.angle_gamma   90.00
#
_symmetry.space_group_name_H-M   'P 1'
#
loop_
_entity.id
_entity.type
_entity.pdbx_description
1 polymer ?
#
loop_
_entity_poly.entity_id
_entity_poly.type
_entity_poly.pdbx_seq_one_letter_code
_entity_poly.pdbx_strand_id
1 'polypeptide(L)'
;PAASAVSADDARGYLKGRGLADERVWDEASIGCVLTGKWANRVVVPVISPAGEWWGWVSRLWSREASDPYRTAPGMVLGGGMFNDAALMVETDDPVMVVEGCFDALPYWPDAVAALGKPKQLQVTSLMESKRPVAVCLDGDAWEEGMMLAARLQFEGQRAGFVRLPPKQDPNSVDTEWLREEVARCL
;
A
#
# COMPACT_ATOMS: atom_id res chain seq x y z
N PRO A 1 11.33 -12.92 17.56
CA PRO A 1 11.00 -11.85 16.59
C PRO A 1 9.64 -11.24 16.95
N ALA A 2 9.28 -10.06 16.44
CA ALA A 2 7.97 -9.46 16.73
C ALA A 2 6.80 -10.39 16.35
N ALA A 3 6.98 -11.21 15.31
CA ALA A 3 6.03 -12.23 14.89
C ALA A 3 5.63 -13.23 16.00
N SER A 4 6.52 -13.55 16.95
CA SER A 4 6.27 -14.57 17.99
C SER A 4 6.26 -14.06 19.43
N ALA A 5 6.61 -12.80 19.66
CA ALA A 5 6.68 -12.24 21.01
C ALA A 5 5.27 -11.97 21.58
N VAL A 6 4.98 -12.45 22.79
CA VAL A 6 3.70 -12.19 23.50
C VAL A 6 3.40 -10.69 23.60
N SER A 7 4.43 -9.88 23.82
CA SER A 7 4.29 -8.43 23.91
C SER A 7 3.77 -7.75 22.63
N ALA A 8 3.77 -8.45 21.48
CA ALA A 8 3.23 -7.97 20.22
C ALA A 8 1.86 -8.56 19.84
N ASP A 9 1.17 -9.24 20.78
CA ASP A 9 -0.16 -9.83 20.55
C ASP A 9 -1.19 -8.81 20.05
N ASP A 10 -1.23 -7.61 20.65
CA ASP A 10 -2.15 -6.55 20.24
C ASP A 10 -1.92 -6.10 18.79
N ALA A 11 -0.65 -5.98 18.39
CA ALA A 11 -0.28 -5.62 17.03
C ALA A 11 -0.70 -6.71 16.03
N ARG A 12 -0.48 -7.99 16.37
CA ARG A 12 -0.93 -9.13 15.54
C ARG A 12 -2.44 -9.22 15.47
N GLY A 13 -3.14 -9.05 16.58
CA GLY A 13 -4.60 -9.03 16.64
C GLY A 13 -5.18 -7.91 15.78
N TYR A 14 -4.54 -6.74 15.81
CA TYR A 14 -4.89 -5.62 14.93
C TYR A 14 -4.70 -5.95 13.44
N LEU A 15 -3.54 -6.49 13.04
CA LEU A 15 -3.28 -6.89 11.66
C LEU A 15 -4.28 -7.95 11.17
N LYS A 16 -4.52 -8.99 11.99
CA LYS A 16 -5.52 -10.03 11.70
C LYS A 16 -6.93 -9.45 11.53
N GLY A 17 -7.32 -8.50 12.38
CA GLY A 17 -8.59 -7.78 12.27
C GLY A 17 -8.73 -6.90 11.02
N ARG A 18 -7.66 -6.70 10.25
CA ARG A 18 -7.61 -5.94 8.99
C ARG A 18 -7.46 -6.87 7.77
N GLY A 19 -7.77 -8.15 7.91
CA GLY A 19 -7.60 -9.12 6.82
C GLY A 19 -6.14 -9.53 6.57
N LEU A 20 -5.18 -9.04 7.36
CA LEU A 20 -3.77 -9.40 7.23
C LEU A 20 -3.44 -10.60 8.12
N ALA A 21 -4.10 -11.74 7.87
CA ALA A 21 -3.95 -12.94 8.67
C ALA A 21 -2.72 -13.80 8.29
N ASP A 22 -2.21 -13.66 7.05
CA ASP A 22 -1.00 -14.35 6.60
C ASP A 22 0.24 -13.70 7.24
N GLU A 23 0.82 -14.37 8.23
CA GLU A 23 1.99 -13.88 8.96
C GLU A 23 3.24 -13.78 8.07
N ARG A 24 3.28 -14.54 6.96
CA ARG A 24 4.36 -14.44 5.97
C ARG A 24 4.46 -13.05 5.36
N VAL A 25 3.32 -12.38 5.13
CA VAL A 25 3.28 -11.00 4.63
C VAL A 25 3.96 -10.06 5.63
N TRP A 26 3.83 -10.31 6.92
CA TRP A 26 4.46 -9.47 7.94
C TRP A 26 5.97 -9.59 7.90
N ASP A 27 6.50 -10.80 7.71
CA ASP A 27 7.93 -11.04 7.59
C ASP A 27 8.48 -10.47 6.27
N GLU A 28 7.82 -10.74 5.14
CA GLU A 28 8.24 -10.29 3.80
C GLU A 28 8.19 -8.75 3.66
N ALA A 29 7.14 -8.11 4.18
CA ALA A 29 7.03 -6.65 4.22
C ALA A 29 7.76 -6.01 5.42
N SER A 30 8.48 -6.80 6.22
CA SER A 30 9.25 -6.36 7.38
C SER A 30 8.44 -5.51 8.38
N ILE A 31 7.19 -5.90 8.63
CA ILE A 31 6.27 -5.22 9.53
C ILE A 31 6.76 -5.37 10.98
N GLY A 32 6.84 -4.25 11.69
CA GLY A 32 7.20 -4.17 13.09
C GLY A 32 6.13 -3.54 13.96
N CYS A 33 6.45 -3.34 15.24
CA CYS A 33 5.59 -2.63 16.17
C CYS A 33 6.38 -1.80 17.19
N VAL A 34 5.76 -0.76 17.72
CA VAL A 34 6.28 0.04 18.83
C VAL A 34 5.42 -0.20 20.06
N LEU A 35 6.01 -0.80 21.08
CA LEU A 35 5.28 -1.19 22.30
C LEU A 35 5.20 -0.05 23.33
N THR A 36 6.23 0.79 23.41
CA THR A 36 6.37 1.80 24.48
C THR A 36 6.97 3.11 23.97
N GLY A 37 6.82 4.18 24.74
CA GLY A 37 7.42 5.49 24.46
C GLY A 37 6.53 6.41 23.60
N LYS A 38 7.13 7.46 23.04
CA LYS A 38 6.42 8.54 22.31
C LYS A 38 5.53 8.02 21.16
N TRP A 39 5.90 6.89 20.56
CA TRP A 39 5.22 6.30 19.40
C TRP A 39 4.59 4.95 19.73
N ALA A 40 4.31 4.69 21.02
CA ALA A 40 3.71 3.44 21.47
C ALA A 40 2.40 3.11 20.76
N ASN A 41 2.08 1.82 20.78
CA ASN A 41 0.85 1.23 20.28
C ASN A 41 0.67 1.32 18.75
N ARG A 42 1.77 1.21 18.00
CA ARG A 42 1.77 1.37 16.54
C ARG A 42 2.36 0.18 15.81
N VAL A 43 1.66 -0.30 14.79
CA VAL A 43 2.25 -1.12 13.73
C VAL A 43 3.13 -0.21 12.89
N VAL A 44 4.30 -0.68 12.47
CA VAL A 44 5.26 0.05 11.64
C VAL A 44 5.50 -0.74 10.37
N VAL A 45 5.34 -0.09 9.23
CA VAL A 45 5.61 -0.62 7.90
C VAL A 45 6.79 0.16 7.33
N PRO A 46 7.96 -0.47 7.12
CA PRO A 46 9.11 0.18 6.52
C PRO A 46 8.84 0.50 5.05
N VAL A 47 9.43 1.58 4.56
CA VAL A 47 9.46 1.93 3.14
C VAL A 47 10.90 1.86 2.68
N ILE A 48 11.15 1.00 1.71
CA ILE A 48 12.48 0.63 1.22
C ILE A 48 12.49 0.85 -0.28
N SER A 49 13.58 1.41 -0.80
CA SER A 49 13.79 1.61 -2.22
C SER A 49 13.90 0.28 -2.97
N PRO A 50 13.69 0.28 -4.30
CA PRO A 50 14.00 -0.89 -5.12
C PRO A 50 15.46 -1.40 -4.98
N ALA A 51 16.39 -0.52 -4.60
CA ALA A 51 17.79 -0.86 -4.35
C ALA A 51 18.07 -1.39 -2.92
N GLY A 52 17.05 -1.51 -2.07
CA GLY A 52 17.18 -1.97 -0.69
C GLY A 52 17.55 -0.87 0.31
N GLU A 53 17.52 0.39 -0.09
CA GLU A 53 17.84 1.52 0.79
C GLU A 53 16.64 1.93 1.63
N TRP A 54 16.89 2.34 2.87
CA TRP A 54 15.82 2.78 3.76
C TRP A 54 15.33 4.19 3.38
N TRP A 55 14.03 4.35 3.13
CA TRP A 55 13.39 5.63 2.82
C TRP A 55 12.50 6.17 3.94
N GLY A 56 12.15 5.34 4.91
CA GLY A 56 11.31 5.76 6.02
C GLY A 56 10.46 4.63 6.58
N TRP A 57 9.40 5.02 7.26
CA TRP A 57 8.34 4.12 7.67
C TRP A 57 7.02 4.88 7.75
N VAL A 58 5.95 4.12 7.56
CA VAL A 58 4.59 4.53 7.91
C VAL A 58 4.18 3.71 9.12
N SER A 59 3.45 4.32 10.04
CA SER A 59 2.94 3.66 11.22
C SER A 59 1.46 3.92 11.39
N ARG A 60 0.76 2.96 11.97
CA ARG A 60 -0.65 3.10 12.31
C ARG A 60 -0.90 2.67 13.75
N LEU A 61 -1.59 3.52 14.49
CA LEU A 61 -2.02 3.23 15.86
C LEU A 61 -3.03 2.08 15.84
N TRP A 62 -2.83 1.06 16.67
CA TRP A 62 -3.81 -0.02 16.84
C TRP A 62 -4.86 0.26 17.92
N SER A 63 -4.66 1.29 18.74
CA SER A 63 -5.67 1.75 19.71
C SER A 63 -6.83 2.47 19.00
N ARG A 64 -8.06 2.26 19.51
CA ARG A 64 -9.32 2.69 18.89
C ARG A 64 -9.65 4.18 19.04
N GLU A 65 -8.87 4.94 19.81
CA GLU A 65 -9.30 6.26 20.32
C GLU A 65 -8.53 7.47 19.76
N ALA A 66 -7.80 7.33 18.64
CA ALA A 66 -6.98 8.43 18.12
C ALA A 66 -7.60 9.17 16.92
N SER A 67 -7.59 10.49 17.00
CA SER A 67 -7.91 11.41 15.89
C SER A 67 -6.83 11.45 14.80
N ASP A 68 -5.59 11.03 15.11
CA ASP A 68 -4.46 10.98 14.18
C ASP A 68 -3.77 9.59 14.23
N PRO A 69 -4.38 8.58 13.57
CA PRO A 69 -3.91 7.20 13.67
C PRO A 69 -2.64 6.97 12.87
N TYR A 70 -2.35 7.77 11.84
CA TYR A 70 -1.23 7.57 10.93
C TYR A 70 -0.05 8.47 11.25
N ARG A 71 1.16 7.93 11.16
CA ARG A 71 2.38 8.75 11.25
C ARG A 71 3.49 8.24 10.37
N THR A 72 4.36 9.15 9.94
CA THR A 72 5.54 8.85 9.13
C THR A 72 6.83 9.12 9.89
N ALA A 73 7.93 8.52 9.41
CA ALA A 73 9.25 8.79 9.96
C ALA A 73 9.62 10.29 9.87
N PRO A 74 10.19 10.89 10.93
CA PRO A 74 10.70 12.26 10.85
C PRO A 74 11.68 12.43 9.70
N GLY A 75 11.46 13.42 8.83
CA GLY A 75 12.31 13.69 7.68
C GLY A 75 12.03 12.83 6.44
N MET A 76 11.07 11.91 6.49
CA MET A 76 10.65 11.13 5.32
C MET A 76 10.08 12.04 4.23
N VAL A 77 10.56 11.88 2.99
CA VAL A 77 10.11 12.64 1.82
C VAL A 77 8.97 11.88 1.14
N LEU A 78 7.74 12.39 1.25
CA LEU A 78 6.58 11.79 0.59
C LEU A 78 6.55 12.12 -0.90
N GLY A 79 6.28 11.11 -1.72
CA GLY A 79 6.18 11.23 -3.18
C GLY A 79 7.50 11.13 -3.95
N GLY A 80 8.60 10.78 -3.27
CA GLY A 80 9.87 10.41 -3.91
C GLY A 80 9.91 8.95 -4.39
N GLY A 81 9.11 8.08 -3.77
CA GLY A 81 8.96 6.67 -4.12
C GLY A 81 7.72 6.08 -3.47
N MET A 82 7.48 4.78 -3.66
CA MET A 82 6.29 4.08 -3.16
C MET A 82 6.63 3.02 -2.10
N PHE A 83 5.64 2.62 -1.31
CA PHE A 83 5.75 1.36 -0.59
C PHE A 83 5.70 0.20 -1.59
N ASN A 84 6.56 -0.81 -1.40
CA ASN A 84 6.71 -1.97 -2.28
C ASN A 84 7.06 -1.62 -3.74
N ASP A 85 7.77 -0.50 -3.96
CA ASP A 85 8.13 0.03 -5.28
C ASP A 85 8.82 -1.01 -6.20
N ALA A 86 9.59 -1.93 -5.60
CA ALA A 86 10.23 -3.04 -6.31
C ALA A 86 9.24 -3.92 -7.11
N ALA A 87 7.97 -3.98 -6.71
CA ALA A 87 6.94 -4.75 -7.40
C ALA A 87 6.71 -4.28 -8.85
N LEU A 88 7.00 -3.01 -9.17
CA LEU A 88 6.91 -2.47 -10.53
C LEU A 88 7.94 -3.08 -11.49
N MET A 89 9.05 -3.62 -10.95
CA MET A 89 10.19 -4.09 -11.74
C MET A 89 10.12 -5.58 -12.08
N VAL A 90 9.09 -6.28 -11.61
CA VAL A 90 8.88 -7.71 -11.89
C VAL A 90 8.32 -7.87 -13.30
N GLU A 91 8.95 -8.70 -14.14
CA GLU A 91 8.46 -8.99 -15.50
C GLU A 91 7.36 -10.05 -15.44
N THR A 92 6.10 -9.61 -15.51
CA THR A 92 4.90 -10.46 -15.55
C THR A 92 3.73 -9.71 -16.19
N ASP A 93 2.77 -10.46 -16.74
CA ASP A 93 1.50 -9.93 -17.21
C ASP A 93 0.47 -9.70 -16.09
N ASP A 94 0.78 -10.13 -14.86
CA ASP A 94 -0.08 -9.90 -13.70
C ASP A 94 -0.06 -8.41 -13.29
N PRO A 95 -1.23 -7.75 -13.13
CA PRO A 95 -1.31 -6.36 -12.69
C PRO A 95 -0.55 -6.08 -11.40
N VAL A 96 0.10 -4.92 -11.33
CA VAL A 96 0.42 -4.29 -10.05
C VAL A 96 -0.66 -3.29 -9.69
N MET A 97 -1.19 -3.39 -8.47
CA MET A 97 -2.21 -2.49 -7.95
C MET A 97 -1.57 -1.22 -7.39
N VAL A 98 -2.12 -0.05 -7.71
CA VAL A 98 -1.68 1.24 -7.16
C VAL A 98 -2.75 1.77 -6.22
N VAL A 99 -2.42 1.86 -4.94
CA VAL A 99 -3.33 2.33 -3.87
C VAL A 99 -2.74 3.52 -3.11
N GLU A 100 -3.51 4.13 -2.21
CA GLU A 100 -3.04 5.30 -1.44
C GLU A 100 -2.17 4.92 -0.24
N GLY A 101 -2.60 3.96 0.59
CA GLY A 101 -1.95 3.64 1.86
C GLY A 101 -1.29 2.25 1.90
N CYS A 102 -0.26 2.10 2.74
CA CYS A 102 0.40 0.80 2.95
C CYS A 102 -0.58 -0.27 3.43
N PHE A 103 -1.52 0.09 4.31
CA PHE A 103 -2.51 -0.86 4.82
C PHE A 103 -3.55 -1.26 3.78
N ASP A 104 -3.64 -0.53 2.68
CA ASP A 104 -4.50 -0.84 1.54
C ASP A 104 -3.76 -1.76 0.55
N ALA A 105 -2.42 -1.69 0.52
CA ALA A 105 -1.58 -2.55 -0.33
C ALA A 105 -1.31 -3.92 0.29
N LEU A 106 -1.15 -3.99 1.62
CA LEU A 106 -0.75 -5.21 2.33
C LEU A 106 -1.68 -6.43 2.08
N PRO A 107 -3.03 -6.31 1.98
CA PRO A 107 -3.89 -7.45 1.66
C PRO A 107 -3.65 -8.06 0.26
N TYR A 108 -2.98 -7.29 -0.60
CA TYR A 108 -2.68 -7.64 -1.99
C TYR A 108 -1.19 -7.93 -2.21
N TRP A 109 -0.40 -8.05 -1.14
CA TRP A 109 1.00 -8.41 -1.20
C TRP A 109 1.22 -9.72 -2.00
N PRO A 110 2.25 -9.80 -2.87
CA PRO A 110 3.29 -8.79 -3.18
C PRO A 110 2.92 -7.84 -4.35
N ASP A 111 1.68 -7.87 -4.84
CA ASP A 111 1.27 -7.31 -6.13
C ASP A 111 0.61 -5.92 -6.01
N ALA A 112 0.92 -5.18 -4.95
CA ALA A 112 0.41 -3.84 -4.75
C ALA A 112 1.50 -2.88 -4.24
N VAL A 113 1.44 -1.65 -4.73
CA VAL A 113 2.26 -0.51 -4.30
C VAL A 113 1.39 0.57 -3.70
N ALA A 114 1.90 1.30 -2.70
CA ALA A 114 1.19 2.43 -2.12
C ALA A 114 1.92 3.74 -2.37
N ALA A 115 1.19 4.75 -2.85
CA ALA A 115 1.69 6.08 -3.13
C ALA A 115 1.95 6.92 -1.86
N LEU A 116 1.51 6.46 -0.69
CA LEU A 116 1.61 7.14 0.60
C LEU A 116 0.83 8.48 0.58
N GLY A 117 -0.40 8.40 0.09
CA GLY A 117 -1.27 9.51 -0.28
C GLY A 117 -1.54 9.53 -1.79
N LYS A 118 -1.92 10.69 -2.33
CA LYS A 118 -2.14 10.85 -3.78
C LYS A 118 -0.83 10.72 -4.56
N PRO A 119 -0.80 9.95 -5.68
CA PRO A 119 0.39 9.81 -6.52
C PRO A 119 0.95 11.16 -6.98
N LYS A 120 2.27 11.34 -6.84
CA LYS A 120 3.01 12.53 -7.29
C LYS A 120 3.81 12.25 -8.56
N GLN A 121 4.30 13.31 -9.22
CA GLN A 121 4.92 13.23 -10.54
C GLN A 121 6.05 12.18 -10.66
N LEU A 122 6.93 12.05 -9.66
CA LEU A 122 8.00 11.03 -9.69
C LEU A 122 7.43 9.61 -9.63
N GLN A 123 6.42 9.38 -8.79
CA GLN A 123 5.74 8.08 -8.72
C GLN A 123 5.00 7.78 -10.01
N VAL A 124 4.35 8.78 -10.63
CA VAL A 124 3.72 8.61 -11.94
C VAL A 124 4.76 8.21 -13.00
N THR A 125 5.95 8.80 -12.99
CA THR A 125 7.06 8.36 -13.86
C THR A 125 7.42 6.89 -13.61
N SER A 126 7.57 6.46 -12.35
CA SER A 126 7.80 5.06 -12.02
C SER A 126 6.69 4.12 -12.52
N LEU A 127 5.42 4.55 -12.45
CA LEU A 127 4.29 3.79 -12.97
C LEU A 127 4.30 3.70 -14.51
N MET A 128 4.74 4.75 -15.21
CA MET A 128 4.93 4.71 -16.66
C MET A 128 6.01 3.69 -17.04
N GLU A 129 7.08 3.60 -16.25
CA GLU A 129 8.22 2.70 -16.45
C GLU A 129 8.01 1.28 -15.89
N SER A 130 6.84 1.01 -15.29
CA SER A 130 6.49 -0.32 -14.75
C SER A 130 6.63 -1.41 -15.81
N LYS A 131 7.25 -2.53 -15.44
CA LYS A 131 7.34 -3.74 -16.26
C LYS A 131 6.07 -4.60 -16.23
N ARG A 132 5.09 -4.19 -15.41
CA ARG A 132 3.80 -4.84 -15.23
C ARG A 132 2.67 -3.93 -15.72
N PRO A 133 1.54 -4.51 -16.15
CA PRO A 133 0.30 -3.77 -16.27
C PRO A 133 -0.07 -3.08 -14.96
N VAL A 134 -0.64 -1.89 -15.03
CA VAL A 134 -0.90 -1.04 -13.84
C VAL A 134 -2.41 -0.88 -13.59
N ALA A 135 -2.90 -1.39 -12.48
CA ALA A 135 -4.30 -1.23 -12.06
C ALA A 135 -4.42 -0.16 -10.97
N VAL A 136 -4.95 1.00 -11.31
CA VAL A 136 -5.11 2.12 -10.37
C VAL A 136 -6.37 1.91 -9.52
N CYS A 137 -6.18 1.77 -8.21
CA CYS A 137 -7.24 1.49 -7.22
C CYS A 137 -7.15 2.50 -6.07
N LEU A 138 -7.38 3.78 -6.37
CA LEU A 138 -7.46 4.81 -5.34
C LEU A 138 -8.76 4.69 -4.53
N ASP A 139 -8.81 5.40 -3.40
CA ASP A 139 -10.00 5.46 -2.55
C ASP A 139 -11.25 5.86 -3.36
N GLY A 140 -12.42 5.39 -2.93
CA GLY A 140 -13.67 5.60 -3.65
C GLY A 140 -14.08 7.07 -3.79
N ASP A 141 -13.53 7.95 -2.95
CA ASP A 141 -13.72 9.40 -3.06
C ASP A 141 -12.67 10.08 -3.98
N ALA A 142 -11.66 9.34 -4.44
CA ALA A 142 -10.59 9.77 -5.36
C ALA A 142 -10.62 9.01 -6.71
N TRP A 143 -11.76 8.39 -7.05
CA TRP A 143 -11.89 7.56 -8.25
C TRP A 143 -11.71 8.33 -9.56
N GLU A 144 -12.07 9.62 -9.60
CA GLU A 144 -11.86 10.48 -10.78
C GLU A 144 -10.37 10.72 -11.01
N GLU A 145 -9.60 11.01 -9.95
CA GLU A 145 -8.15 11.09 -10.05
C GLU A 145 -7.52 9.76 -10.47
N GLY A 146 -8.05 8.64 -9.97
CA GLY A 146 -7.62 7.30 -10.37
C GLY A 146 -7.84 7.04 -11.86
N MET A 147 -9.02 7.39 -12.37
CA MET A 147 -9.35 7.32 -13.80
C MET A 147 -8.42 8.20 -14.64
N MET A 148 -8.18 9.45 -14.22
CA MET A 148 -7.30 10.37 -14.92
C MET A 148 -5.84 9.86 -14.93
N LEU A 149 -5.37 9.27 -13.84
CA LEU A 149 -4.05 8.67 -13.77
C LEU A 149 -3.94 7.49 -14.75
N ALA A 150 -4.90 6.56 -14.74
CA ALA A 150 -4.88 5.43 -15.66
C ALA A 150 -4.91 5.89 -17.13
N ALA A 151 -5.76 6.86 -17.48
CA ALA A 151 -5.81 7.43 -18.82
C ALA A 151 -4.47 8.08 -19.23
N ARG A 152 -3.80 8.77 -18.29
CA ARG A 152 -2.46 9.33 -18.51
C ARG A 152 -1.43 8.22 -18.77
N LEU A 153 -1.44 7.16 -17.97
CA LEU A 153 -0.52 6.02 -18.16
C LEU A 153 -0.73 5.35 -19.53
N GLN A 154 -1.99 5.13 -19.91
CA GLN A 154 -2.36 4.61 -21.24
C GLN A 154 -1.86 5.50 -22.37
N PHE A 155 -2.01 6.82 -22.24
CA PHE A 155 -1.53 7.77 -23.24
C PHE A 155 -0.01 7.68 -23.47
N GLU A 156 0.74 7.38 -22.41
CA GLU A 156 2.21 7.19 -22.45
C GLU A 156 2.62 5.77 -22.86
N GLY A 157 1.67 4.92 -23.25
CA GLY A 157 1.92 3.57 -23.77
C GLY A 157 1.99 2.46 -22.72
N GLN A 158 1.70 2.75 -21.44
CA GLN A 158 1.59 1.73 -20.40
C GLN A 158 0.24 0.99 -20.51
N ARG A 159 0.23 -0.33 -20.30
CA ARG A 159 -1.01 -1.09 -20.15
C ARG A 159 -1.58 -0.81 -18.76
N ALA A 160 -2.49 0.15 -18.68
CA ALA A 160 -3.07 0.58 -17.42
C ALA A 160 -4.60 0.60 -17.45
N GLY A 161 -5.21 0.49 -16.28
CA GLY A 161 -6.64 0.53 -16.03
C GLY A 161 -6.93 1.14 -14.67
N PHE A 162 -8.21 1.34 -14.35
CA PHE A 162 -8.62 1.78 -13.02
C PHE A 162 -9.83 1.01 -12.53
N VAL A 163 -9.95 0.87 -11.21
CA VAL A 163 -11.14 0.32 -10.56
C VAL A 163 -11.85 1.45 -9.83
N ARG A 164 -13.17 1.57 -10.05
CA ARG A 164 -14.00 2.52 -9.33
C ARG A 164 -14.53 1.86 -8.05
N LEU A 165 -13.92 2.20 -6.91
CA LEU A 165 -14.43 1.75 -5.61
C LEU A 165 -15.75 2.44 -5.24
N PRO A 166 -16.60 1.81 -4.41
CA PRO A 166 -17.76 2.46 -3.85
C PRO A 166 -17.39 3.72 -3.04
N PRO A 167 -18.26 4.75 -2.97
CA PRO A 167 -17.98 5.96 -2.19
C PRO A 167 -17.63 5.64 -0.73
N LYS A 168 -16.68 6.41 -0.17
CA LYS A 168 -16.17 6.24 1.21
C LYS A 168 -15.58 4.87 1.53
N GLN A 169 -15.23 4.08 0.52
CA GLN A 169 -14.50 2.83 0.69
C GLN A 169 -13.07 2.96 0.19
N ASP A 170 -12.20 2.16 0.79
CA ASP A 170 -10.79 2.01 0.43
C ASP A 170 -10.52 0.55 0.02
N PRO A 171 -9.38 0.24 -0.62
CA PRO A 171 -9.06 -1.12 -1.03
C PRO A 171 -9.05 -2.15 0.11
N ASN A 172 -8.87 -1.72 1.36
CA ASN A 172 -8.88 -2.59 2.54
C ASN A 172 -10.26 -2.66 3.22
N SER A 173 -11.26 -1.90 2.77
CA SER A 173 -12.64 -1.95 3.30
C SER A 173 -13.60 -2.77 2.42
N VAL A 174 -13.24 -3.00 1.16
CA VAL A 174 -13.99 -3.84 0.21
C VAL A 174 -13.62 -5.32 0.36
N ASP A 175 -14.43 -6.20 -0.24
CA ASP A 175 -14.08 -7.61 -0.37
C ASP A 175 -12.83 -7.79 -1.24
N THR A 176 -11.84 -8.51 -0.72
CA THR A 176 -10.53 -8.68 -1.35
C THR A 176 -10.60 -9.51 -2.63
N GLU A 177 -11.48 -10.52 -2.68
CA GLU A 177 -11.64 -11.37 -3.86
C GLU A 177 -12.31 -10.59 -4.99
N TRP A 178 -13.37 -9.85 -4.65
CA TRP A 178 -14.03 -8.93 -5.58
C TRP A 178 -13.05 -7.91 -6.17
N LEU A 179 -12.20 -7.26 -5.35
CA LEU A 179 -11.25 -6.27 -5.88
C LEU A 179 -10.22 -6.92 -6.81
N ARG A 180 -9.77 -8.15 -6.51
CA ARG A 180 -8.87 -8.89 -7.40
C ARG A 180 -9.52 -9.17 -8.76
N GLU A 181 -10.80 -9.52 -8.78
CA GLU A 181 -11.54 -9.71 -10.04
C GLU A 181 -11.65 -8.42 -10.84
N GLU A 182 -11.98 -7.29 -10.19
CA GLU A 182 -12.11 -6.00 -10.88
C GLU A 182 -10.77 -5.50 -11.43
N VAL A 183 -9.68 -5.72 -10.69
CA VAL A 183 -8.32 -5.43 -11.14
C VAL A 183 -7.97 -6.23 -12.40
N ALA A 184 -8.31 -7.52 -12.45
CA ALA A 184 -8.10 -8.34 -13.63
C ALA A 184 -8.94 -7.89 -14.85
N ARG A 185 -10.12 -7.31 -14.62
CA ARG A 185 -11.04 -6.84 -15.67
C ARG A 185 -10.71 -5.47 -16.23
N CYS A 186 -9.98 -4.63 -15.48
CA CYS A 186 -9.78 -3.23 -15.84
C CYS A 186 -8.68 -2.97 -16.90
N LEU A 187 -7.92 -4.01 -17.27
CA LEU A 187 -6.69 -3.96 -18.09
C LEU A 187 -6.84 -4.47 -19.53
#